data_AF-A0A0A1TSH3-F1
#
_entry.id   AF-A0A0A1TSH3-F1
#
_cell.length_a   1.000
_cell.length_b   1.000
_cell.length_c   1.000
_cell.angle_alpha   90.00
_cell.angle_beta   90.00
_cell.angle_gamma   90.00
#
_symmetry.space_group_name_H-M   'P 1'
#
loop_
_entity.id
_entity.type
_entity.pdbx_description
1 polymer ?
#
loop_
_entity_poly.entity_id
_entity_poly.type
_entity_poly.pdbx_seq_one_letter_code
_entity_poly.pdbx_strand_id
1 'polypeptide(L)'
;MFKIFGSPYSPRDGAWAFNYETPREPQTPCRDAHAAIDDHDLTSLWDGIPIDSHIVVAHTPPRNHRDTPLTRLDRPRGCEALRRALWRVRPLLAVCGHIHDGRGANIVTWDSSNSRYKESKTREWVDPGTGNNKQSLIDLTGRTGSPLDNDGSFTNGCRVYALEVDGKQGHIGKTNEGSRNETCIVNAAIMKSKYPHIGGKQYNKPIIVDVMLPVWDERDECR
;
A
#
# COMPACT_ATOMS: atom_id res chain seq x y z
N MET A 1 -3.11 3.20 21.28
CA MET A 1 -2.64 1.81 21.03
C MET A 1 -2.11 1.67 19.60
N PHE A 2 -0.91 1.11 19.43
CA PHE A 2 -0.32 0.81 18.12
C PHE A 2 -0.97 -0.43 17.46
N LYS A 3 -1.20 -0.40 16.15
CA LYS A 3 -1.99 -1.42 15.42
C LYS A 3 -1.34 -1.82 14.10
N ILE A 4 -1.20 -3.13 13.89
CA ILE A 4 -0.69 -3.74 12.66
C ILE A 4 -1.78 -4.67 12.10
N PHE A 5 -2.07 -4.52 10.81
CA PHE A 5 -2.86 -5.50 10.04
C PHE A 5 -1.93 -6.37 9.19
N GLY A 6 -2.21 -7.66 9.08
CA GLY A 6 -1.43 -8.61 8.29
C GLY A 6 -2.30 -9.51 7.42
N SER A 7 -1.89 -9.75 6.16
CA SER A 7 -2.57 -10.68 5.26
C SER A 7 -1.59 -11.39 4.31
N PRO A 8 -1.68 -12.73 4.17
CA PRO A 8 -0.83 -13.49 3.24
C PRO A 8 -1.35 -13.50 1.81
N TYR A 9 -2.55 -12.96 1.56
CA TYR A 9 -3.27 -13.16 0.31
C TYR A 9 -2.73 -12.31 -0.85
N SER A 10 -2.80 -12.88 -2.06
CA SER A 10 -2.44 -12.20 -3.32
C SER A 10 -3.44 -12.48 -4.45
N PRO A 11 -3.64 -11.54 -5.40
CA PRO A 11 -4.28 -11.87 -6.66
C PRO A 11 -3.63 -13.09 -7.30
N ARG A 12 -4.46 -13.96 -7.90
CA ARG A 12 -3.97 -15.18 -8.54
C ARG A 12 -2.98 -14.87 -9.66
N ASP A 13 -1.70 -15.18 -9.40
CA ASP A 13 -0.63 -15.18 -10.38
C ASP A 13 0.06 -16.56 -10.39
N GLY A 14 -0.49 -17.49 -11.17
CA GLY A 14 -0.04 -18.89 -11.19
C GLY A 14 -0.71 -19.77 -10.14
N ALA A 15 0.04 -20.75 -9.61
CA ALA A 15 -0.46 -21.84 -8.76
C ALA A 15 0.08 -21.80 -7.31
N TRP A 16 0.46 -20.62 -6.82
CA TRP A 16 0.98 -20.44 -5.46
C TRP A 16 -0.12 -20.46 -4.39
N ALA A 17 0.28 -20.63 -3.12
CA ALA A 17 -0.63 -20.61 -1.98
C ALA A 17 -1.19 -19.20 -1.71
N PHE A 18 -2.32 -19.13 -0.99
CA PHE A 18 -2.97 -17.87 -0.58
C PHE A 18 -3.41 -16.96 -1.74
N ASN A 19 -3.66 -17.54 -2.91
CA ASN A 19 -4.21 -16.80 -4.03
C ASN A 19 -5.74 -16.64 -3.92
N TYR A 20 -6.25 -15.47 -4.32
CA TYR A 20 -7.68 -15.25 -4.53
C TYR A 20 -7.94 -14.77 -5.96
N GLU A 21 -9.17 -14.97 -6.43
CA GLU A 21 -9.58 -14.57 -7.76
C GLU A 21 -9.90 -13.07 -7.81
N THR A 22 -9.33 -12.38 -8.79
CA THR A 22 -9.70 -11.00 -9.12
C THR A 22 -10.61 -11.01 -10.33
N PRO A 23 -11.51 -10.01 -10.48
CA PRO A 23 -12.15 -9.74 -11.76
C PRO A 23 -11.12 -9.70 -12.87
N ARG A 24 -11.47 -10.25 -14.03
CA ARG A 24 -10.59 -10.17 -15.21
C ARG A 24 -10.55 -8.72 -15.65
N GLU A 25 -9.35 -8.12 -15.68
CA GLU A 25 -9.18 -6.86 -16.42
C GLU A 25 -9.58 -7.09 -17.89
N PRO A 26 -10.31 -6.16 -18.52
CA PRO A 26 -10.65 -6.25 -19.93
C PRO A 26 -9.37 -6.47 -20.77
N GLN A 27 -9.41 -7.43 -21.69
CA GLN A 27 -8.23 -7.85 -22.47
C GLN A 27 -7.79 -6.82 -23.53
N THR A 28 -8.45 -5.66 -23.60
CA THR A 28 -8.21 -4.62 -24.60
C THR A 28 -7.70 -3.34 -23.93
N PRO A 29 -6.52 -2.82 -24.31
CA PRO A 29 -6.10 -1.49 -23.91
C PRO A 29 -6.84 -0.47 -24.77
N CYS A 30 -8.13 -0.25 -24.50
CA CYS A 30 -8.75 0.99 -24.94
C CYS A 30 -8.07 2.13 -24.17
N ARG A 31 -7.85 3.28 -24.83
CA ARG A 31 -7.20 4.47 -24.21
C ARG A 31 -7.97 5.00 -22.99
N ASP A 32 -9.13 4.41 -22.72
CA ASP A 32 -10.06 4.68 -21.62
C ASP A 32 -10.18 3.49 -20.63
N ALA A 33 -9.24 2.51 -20.61
CA ALA A 33 -9.29 1.30 -19.77
C ALA A 33 -9.22 1.54 -18.24
N HIS A 34 -9.29 2.80 -17.80
CA HIS A 34 -9.77 3.16 -16.46
C HIS A 34 -11.29 3.05 -16.31
N ALA A 35 -12.01 2.64 -17.37
CA ALA A 35 -13.42 2.28 -17.33
C ALA A 35 -13.67 1.39 -16.11
N ALA A 36 -14.50 1.93 -15.22
CA ALA A 36 -14.53 1.61 -13.80
C ALA A 36 -14.65 0.11 -13.55
N ILE A 37 -13.58 -0.52 -13.01
CA ILE A 37 -13.77 -1.71 -12.19
C ILE A 37 -14.66 -1.24 -11.03
N ASP A 38 -15.92 -1.67 -11.04
CA ASP A 38 -16.85 -1.31 -9.98
C ASP A 38 -16.29 -1.80 -8.65
N ASP A 39 -16.55 -1.06 -7.58
CA ASP A 39 -16.09 -1.39 -6.24
C ASP A 39 -16.56 -2.78 -5.83
N HIS A 40 -17.76 -3.18 -6.28
CA HIS A 40 -18.35 -4.50 -6.05
C HIS A 40 -17.58 -5.65 -6.72
N ASP A 41 -16.85 -5.38 -7.80
CA ASP A 41 -16.11 -6.44 -8.50
C ASP A 41 -14.86 -6.85 -7.71
N LEU A 42 -14.28 -5.95 -6.92
CA LEU A 42 -13.07 -6.27 -6.16
C LEU A 42 -13.37 -7.11 -4.91
N THR A 43 -12.37 -7.87 -4.47
CA THR A 43 -12.50 -8.68 -3.23
C THR A 43 -12.71 -7.78 -2.00
N SER A 44 -13.68 -8.14 -1.15
CA SER A 44 -13.90 -7.50 0.15
C SER A 44 -12.87 -7.89 1.22
N LEU A 45 -11.92 -8.77 0.89
CA LEU A 45 -10.86 -9.20 1.80
C LEU A 45 -10.17 -8.03 2.51
N TRP A 46 -9.89 -6.96 1.77
CA TRP A 46 -9.17 -5.80 2.28
C TRP A 46 -10.05 -4.82 3.06
N ASP A 47 -11.37 -5.01 3.08
CA ASP A 47 -12.31 -4.23 3.93
C ASP A 47 -12.13 -4.53 5.41
N GLY A 48 -11.55 -5.69 5.73
CA GLY A 48 -11.18 -6.05 7.09
C GLY A 48 -10.03 -5.24 7.69
N ILE A 49 -9.33 -4.38 6.93
CA ILE A 49 -8.27 -3.52 7.47
C ILE A 49 -8.90 -2.44 8.35
N PRO A 50 -8.65 -2.43 9.68
CA PRO A 50 -9.17 -1.40 10.57
C PRO A 50 -8.70 -0.01 10.13
N ILE A 51 -9.61 0.96 10.20
CA ILE A 51 -9.32 2.33 9.76
C ILE A 51 -8.09 2.89 10.50
N ASP A 52 -7.97 2.66 11.80
CA ASP A 52 -6.85 3.13 12.62
C ASP A 52 -5.60 2.23 12.59
N SER A 53 -5.45 1.39 11.56
CA SER A 53 -4.21 0.63 11.35
C SER A 53 -3.04 1.57 11.08
N HIS A 54 -1.95 1.40 11.82
CA HIS A 54 -0.73 2.20 11.65
C HIS A 54 0.20 1.56 10.61
N ILE A 55 0.24 0.23 10.60
CA ILE A 55 1.02 -0.56 9.64
C ILE A 55 0.11 -1.59 8.98
N VAL A 56 0.26 -1.76 7.66
CA VAL A 56 -0.34 -2.86 6.89
C VAL A 56 0.79 -3.72 6.35
N VAL A 57 0.72 -5.04 6.56
CA VAL A 57 1.64 -6.01 5.98
C VAL A 57 0.86 -6.92 5.05
N ALA A 58 1.18 -6.88 3.77
CA ALA A 58 0.53 -7.68 2.73
C ALA A 58 1.57 -8.52 1.98
N HIS A 59 1.19 -9.67 1.43
CA HIS A 59 2.12 -10.42 0.58
C HIS A 59 2.38 -9.70 -0.75
N THR A 60 1.31 -9.28 -1.42
CA THR A 60 1.34 -8.61 -2.74
C THR A 60 1.56 -7.10 -2.62
N PRO A 61 2.23 -6.45 -3.59
CA PRO A 61 2.27 -5.00 -3.64
C PRO A 61 0.92 -4.41 -4.04
N PRO A 62 0.55 -3.21 -3.57
CA PRO A 62 -0.57 -2.47 -4.13
C PRO A 62 -0.27 -2.10 -5.59
N ARG A 63 -1.31 -2.04 -6.43
CA ARG A 63 -1.19 -1.74 -7.86
C ARG A 63 -0.43 -0.42 -8.09
N ASN A 64 0.44 -0.40 -9.11
CA ASN A 64 1.30 0.72 -9.53
C ASN A 64 2.39 1.13 -8.52
N HIS A 65 2.56 0.42 -7.41
CA HIS A 65 3.56 0.73 -6.38
C HIS A 65 4.47 -0.47 -6.16
N ARG A 66 5.69 -0.39 -6.71
CA ARG A 66 6.71 -1.45 -6.59
C ARG A 66 6.20 -2.82 -7.07
N ASP A 67 5.43 -2.82 -8.14
CA ASP A 67 4.71 -3.99 -8.67
C ASP A 67 5.00 -4.31 -10.14
N THR A 68 5.95 -3.59 -10.76
CA THR A 68 6.36 -3.80 -12.15
C THR A 68 7.61 -4.68 -12.21
N PRO A 69 7.58 -5.80 -12.96
CA PRO A 69 8.79 -6.56 -13.29
C PRO A 69 9.77 -5.73 -14.14
N LEU A 70 11.07 -6.04 -14.09
CA LEU A 70 12.13 -5.33 -14.83
C LEU A 70 11.94 -5.33 -16.36
N THR A 71 11.17 -6.28 -16.89
CA THR A 71 10.74 -6.33 -18.28
C THR A 71 9.64 -5.30 -18.51
N ARG A 72 10.00 -4.13 -19.06
CA ARG A 72 9.07 -3.00 -19.38
C ARG A 72 7.90 -3.34 -20.32
N LEU A 73 7.87 -4.55 -20.85
CA LEU A 73 6.77 -5.11 -21.64
C LEU A 73 5.64 -5.67 -20.75
N ASP A 74 5.91 -5.90 -19.46
CA ASP A 74 4.95 -6.44 -18.52
C ASP A 74 4.13 -5.34 -17.85
N ARG A 75 2.81 -5.57 -17.80
CA ARG A 75 1.89 -4.72 -17.03
C ARG A 75 2.17 -4.85 -15.53
N PRO A 76 1.86 -3.80 -14.73
CA PRO A 76 1.94 -3.89 -13.27
C PRO A 76 1.12 -5.07 -12.73
N ARG A 77 1.65 -5.80 -11.75
CA ARG A 77 1.04 -7.03 -11.20
C ARG A 77 0.43 -6.83 -9.81
N GLY A 78 0.44 -5.60 -9.30
CA GLY A 78 -0.03 -5.29 -7.96
C GLY A 78 -1.54 -5.39 -7.84
N CYS A 79 -2.00 -5.39 -6.60
CA CYS A 79 -3.39 -5.54 -6.23
C CYS A 79 -4.11 -4.18 -6.17
N GLU A 80 -5.10 -3.98 -7.04
CA GLU A 80 -5.91 -2.74 -7.03
C GLU A 80 -6.80 -2.66 -5.78
N ALA A 81 -7.37 -3.78 -5.33
CA ALA A 81 -8.18 -3.82 -4.11
C ALA A 81 -7.37 -3.39 -2.86
N LEU A 82 -6.11 -3.80 -2.77
CA LEU A 82 -5.19 -3.34 -1.73
C LEU A 82 -4.86 -1.85 -1.89
N ARG A 83 -4.59 -1.35 -3.11
CA ARG A 83 -4.35 0.08 -3.36
C ARG A 83 -5.52 0.94 -2.88
N ARG A 84 -6.76 0.55 -3.19
CA ARG A 84 -7.98 1.22 -2.72
C ARG A 84 -8.12 1.16 -1.20
N ALA A 85 -7.83 0.02 -0.59
CA ALA A 85 -7.84 -0.11 0.86
C ALA A 85 -6.79 0.78 1.53
N LEU A 86 -5.60 0.95 0.93
CA LEU A 86 -4.58 1.87 1.42
C LEU A 86 -5.01 3.35 1.26
N TRP A 87 -5.70 3.72 0.19
CA TRP A 87 -6.28 5.07 0.05
C TRP A 87 -7.33 5.35 1.14
N ARG A 88 -8.10 4.34 1.56
CA ARG A 88 -9.10 4.43 2.64
C ARG A 88 -8.46 4.52 4.02
N VAL A 89 -7.52 3.60 4.30
CA VAL A 89 -6.91 3.41 5.62
C VAL A 89 -5.79 4.41 5.90
N ARG A 90 -4.99 4.71 4.87
CA ARG A 90 -3.83 5.60 4.92
C ARG A 90 -2.87 5.27 6.07
N PRO A 91 -2.34 4.03 6.16
CA PRO A 91 -1.39 3.66 7.20
C PRO A 91 -0.10 4.49 7.06
N LEU A 92 0.68 4.59 8.14
CA LEU A 92 2.01 5.21 8.08
C LEU A 92 2.95 4.40 7.18
N LEU A 93 2.87 3.06 7.30
CA LEU A 93 3.70 2.12 6.58
C LEU A 93 2.87 0.97 6.00
N ALA A 94 3.03 0.68 4.73
CA ALA A 94 2.53 -0.52 4.07
C ALA A 94 3.72 -1.36 3.60
N VAL A 95 3.89 -2.56 4.14
CA VAL A 95 4.96 -3.48 3.78
C VAL A 95 4.41 -4.55 2.86
N CYS A 96 5.08 -4.77 1.73
CA CYS A 96 4.75 -5.80 0.77
C CYS A 96 5.96 -6.61 0.32
N GLY A 97 5.73 -7.62 -0.51
CA GLY A 97 6.77 -8.43 -1.14
C GLY A 97 6.31 -8.93 -2.51
N HIS A 98 6.45 -10.23 -2.75
CA HIS A 98 5.98 -10.96 -3.94
C HIS A 98 6.70 -10.62 -5.26
N ILE A 99 6.79 -9.34 -5.63
CA ILE A 99 7.46 -8.89 -6.85
C ILE A 99 8.92 -8.55 -6.53
N HIS A 100 9.82 -9.50 -6.77
CA HIS A 100 11.25 -9.40 -6.43
C HIS A 100 11.95 -8.18 -7.06
N ASP A 101 11.62 -7.92 -8.33
CA ASP A 101 12.10 -6.77 -9.09
C ASP A 101 11.63 -5.43 -8.52
N GLY A 102 10.54 -5.45 -7.75
CA GLY A 102 9.94 -4.28 -7.14
C GLY A 102 10.63 -3.82 -5.86
N ARG A 103 11.66 -4.53 -5.36
CA ARG A 103 12.36 -4.16 -4.12
C ARG A 103 12.69 -2.66 -4.09
N GLY A 104 12.15 -1.96 -3.10
CA GLY A 104 12.27 -0.50 -2.98
C GLY A 104 11.11 0.09 -2.19
N ALA A 105 10.95 1.42 -2.24
CA ALA A 105 9.87 2.09 -1.53
C ALA A 105 9.32 3.32 -2.26
N ASN A 106 8.05 3.61 -2.05
CA ASN A 106 7.39 4.82 -2.51
C ASN A 106 6.75 5.54 -1.32
N ILE A 107 6.71 6.86 -1.35
CA ILE A 107 5.85 7.65 -0.47
C ILE A 107 4.71 8.19 -1.32
N VAL A 108 3.49 7.79 -1.00
CA VAL A 108 2.28 8.13 -1.75
C VAL A 108 1.50 9.16 -0.98
N THR A 109 1.21 10.30 -1.60
CA THR A 109 0.30 11.32 -1.11
C THR A 109 -1.08 11.05 -1.71
N TRP A 110 -2.05 10.75 -0.86
CA TRP A 110 -3.43 10.47 -1.26
C TRP A 110 -4.19 11.76 -1.51
N ASP A 111 -4.95 11.80 -2.60
CA ASP A 111 -5.82 12.94 -2.90
C ASP A 111 -7.01 12.93 -1.92
N SER A 112 -7.31 14.10 -1.35
CA SER A 112 -8.42 14.33 -0.41
C SER A 112 -9.64 15.03 -1.04
N SER A 113 -9.63 15.21 -2.36
CA SER A 113 -10.77 15.71 -3.13
C SER A 113 -11.80 14.59 -3.34
N ASN A 114 -12.99 14.94 -3.84
CA ASN A 114 -14.08 14.00 -4.13
C ASN A 114 -13.76 12.91 -5.18
N SER A 115 -12.52 12.84 -5.67
CA SER A 115 -12.05 11.81 -6.60
C SER A 115 -11.54 10.59 -5.82
N ARG A 116 -12.40 9.58 -5.65
CA ARG A 116 -12.06 8.32 -4.95
C ARG A 116 -10.80 7.66 -5.53
N TYR A 117 -9.99 7.08 -4.64
CA TYR A 117 -8.81 6.26 -4.98
C TYR A 117 -7.71 7.01 -5.75
N LYS A 118 -7.79 8.33 -5.81
CA LYS A 118 -6.83 9.17 -6.51
C LYS A 118 -5.61 9.42 -5.63
N GLU A 119 -4.45 9.42 -6.29
CA GLU A 119 -3.17 9.77 -5.71
C GLU A 119 -2.81 11.17 -6.22
N SER A 120 -2.40 12.06 -5.32
CA SER A 120 -1.95 13.40 -5.71
C SER A 120 -0.49 13.38 -6.16
N LYS A 121 0.35 12.55 -5.52
CA LYS A 121 1.78 12.51 -5.77
C LYS A 121 2.36 11.18 -5.30
N THR A 122 3.36 10.68 -6.03
CA THR A 122 4.17 9.53 -5.62
C THR A 122 5.65 9.91 -5.68
N ARG A 123 6.36 9.73 -4.58
CA ARG A 123 7.81 9.96 -4.46
C ARG A 123 8.52 8.62 -4.43
N GLU A 124 9.51 8.43 -5.29
CA GLU A 124 10.35 7.24 -5.23
C GLU A 124 11.48 7.41 -4.21
N TRP A 125 11.66 6.42 -3.36
CA TRP A 125 12.84 6.34 -2.50
C TRP A 125 14.05 5.87 -3.30
N VAL A 126 15.17 6.57 -3.12
CA VAL A 126 16.49 6.22 -3.63
C VAL A 126 17.26 5.54 -2.51
N ASP A 127 17.60 4.26 -2.70
CA ASP A 127 18.23 3.44 -1.67
C ASP A 127 19.70 3.90 -1.43
N PRO A 128 20.01 4.50 -0.25
CA PRO A 128 21.34 5.03 0.04
C PRO A 128 22.40 3.93 0.22
N GLY A 129 21.98 2.69 0.44
CA GLY A 129 22.84 1.51 0.55
C GLY A 129 23.18 0.86 -0.79
N THR A 130 22.66 1.39 -1.91
CA THR A 130 22.92 0.86 -3.26
C THR A 130 24.39 1.02 -3.62
N GLY A 131 25.04 -0.09 -3.99
CA GLY A 131 26.43 -0.08 -4.48
C GLY A 131 27.50 0.25 -3.44
N ASN A 132 27.15 0.33 -2.15
CA ASN A 132 28.09 0.67 -1.08
C ASN A 132 27.77 -0.13 0.21
N ASN A 133 28.42 0.18 1.33
CA ASN A 133 28.20 -0.51 2.63
C ASN A 133 27.25 0.22 3.59
N LYS A 134 26.62 1.32 3.16
CA LYS A 134 25.62 2.03 3.97
C LYS A 134 24.37 1.18 4.14
N GLN A 135 23.62 1.48 5.19
CA GLN A 135 22.31 0.91 5.41
C GLN A 135 21.32 1.41 4.36
N SER A 136 20.44 0.53 3.91
CA SER A 136 19.29 0.85 3.09
C SER A 136 18.19 1.45 3.98
N LEU A 137 18.40 2.71 4.39
CA LEU A 137 17.56 3.41 5.37
C LEU A 137 16.46 4.26 4.71
N ILE A 138 15.25 4.16 5.24
CA ILE A 138 14.13 5.07 5.04
C ILE A 138 13.85 5.76 6.37
N ASP A 139 14.08 7.06 6.46
CA ASP A 139 13.76 7.85 7.64
C ASP A 139 12.42 8.58 7.46
N LEU A 140 11.38 8.11 8.16
CA LEU A 140 10.05 8.74 8.19
C LEU A 140 9.87 9.65 9.42
N THR A 141 10.90 9.79 10.26
CA THR A 141 10.87 10.58 11.50
C THR A 141 11.16 12.05 11.29
N GLY A 142 11.69 12.42 10.12
CA GLY A 142 12.06 13.80 9.79
C GLY A 142 13.43 14.23 10.31
N ARG A 143 14.23 13.34 10.89
CA ARG A 143 15.57 13.67 11.42
C ARG A 143 16.58 13.97 10.31
N THR A 144 16.48 13.25 9.19
CA THR A 144 17.41 13.33 8.06
C THR A 144 16.73 13.68 6.74
N GLY A 145 15.40 13.86 6.75
CA GLY A 145 14.60 14.16 5.57
C GLY A 145 13.26 14.81 5.93
N SER A 146 12.34 14.89 4.97
CA SER A 146 10.98 15.37 5.24
C SER A 146 10.17 14.27 5.92
N PRO A 147 9.55 14.52 7.08
CA PRO A 147 8.62 13.56 7.68
C PRO A 147 7.42 13.31 6.75
N LEU A 148 6.66 12.25 7.04
CA LEU A 148 5.37 12.06 6.36
C LEU A 148 4.43 13.22 6.71
N ASP A 149 3.72 13.71 5.70
CA ASP A 149 2.61 14.67 5.85
C ASP A 149 1.38 13.96 6.44
N ASN A 150 1.49 13.65 7.73
CA ASN A 150 0.50 12.97 8.56
C ASN A 150 0.32 13.72 9.89
N ASP A 151 0.71 14.99 9.93
CA ASP A 151 0.62 15.88 11.10
C ASP A 151 -0.80 16.44 11.31
N GLY A 152 -1.74 15.99 10.49
CA GLY A 152 -3.16 16.26 10.62
C GLY A 152 -3.58 16.08 12.07
N SER A 153 -3.88 17.21 12.71
CA SER A 153 -4.48 17.31 14.04
C SER A 153 -5.41 16.13 14.27
N PHE A 154 -5.33 15.49 15.44
CA PHE A 154 -6.31 14.52 15.93
C PHE A 154 -7.70 15.18 16.03
N THR A 155 -8.28 15.60 14.91
CA THR A 155 -9.70 15.79 14.77
C THR A 155 -10.23 14.36 14.70
N ASN A 156 -11.16 14.04 15.59
CA ASN A 156 -11.87 12.76 15.65
C ASN A 156 -12.76 12.55 14.40
N GLY A 157 -12.23 12.77 13.19
CA GLY A 157 -12.95 12.85 11.95
C GLY A 157 -12.66 11.65 11.06
N CYS A 158 -13.12 10.47 11.44
CA CYS A 158 -13.34 9.44 10.44
C CYS A 158 -14.45 9.96 9.50
N ARG A 159 -14.10 10.34 8.27
CA ARG A 159 -15.10 10.80 7.30
C ARG A 159 -15.93 9.60 6.87
N VAL A 160 -17.23 9.73 7.04
CA VAL A 160 -18.21 8.76 6.60
C VAL A 160 -18.61 9.12 5.17
N TYR A 161 -18.47 8.19 4.24
CA TYR A 161 -18.99 8.34 2.88
C TYR A 161 -20.18 7.40 2.69
N ALA A 162 -21.28 7.94 2.16
CA ALA A 162 -22.41 7.14 1.71
C ALA A 162 -22.18 6.75 0.24
N LEU A 163 -22.26 5.46 -0.06
CA LEU A 163 -22.41 5.00 -1.44
C LEU A 163 -23.89 5.17 -1.82
N GLU A 164 -24.22 6.05 -2.76
CA GLU A 164 -25.52 5.98 -3.45
C GLU A 164 -25.35 5.05 -4.65
N VAL A 165 -26.01 3.89 -4.59
CA VAL A 165 -26.06 2.93 -5.71
C VAL A 165 -27.54 2.71 -6.04
N ASP A 166 -27.97 3.19 -7.21
CA ASP A 166 -29.29 2.90 -7.82
C ASP A 166 -30.51 2.97 -6.87
N GLY A 167 -30.59 4.02 -6.04
CA GLY A 167 -31.77 4.27 -5.20
C GLY A 167 -32.01 3.24 -4.08
N LYS A 168 -31.02 2.39 -3.77
CA LYS A 168 -31.02 1.53 -2.58
C LYS A 168 -30.03 2.09 -1.57
N GLN A 169 -30.40 2.07 -0.27
CA GLN A 169 -29.52 2.50 0.84
C GLN A 169 -28.18 1.78 0.75
N GLY A 170 -27.13 2.48 0.31
CA GLY A 170 -25.82 1.87 0.11
C GLY A 170 -25.00 1.79 1.39
N HIS A 171 -23.88 1.06 1.29
CA HIS A 171 -22.99 0.84 2.41
C HIS A 171 -22.30 2.14 2.84
N ILE A 172 -22.38 2.41 4.14
CA ILE A 172 -21.69 3.51 4.80
C ILE A 172 -20.23 3.10 5.02
N GLY A 173 -19.31 3.69 4.27
CA GLY A 173 -17.88 3.45 4.41
C GLY A 173 -17.17 4.50 5.28
N LYS A 174 -16.02 4.14 5.85
CA LYS A 174 -15.20 4.98 6.73
C LYS A 174 -13.82 5.23 6.10
N THR A 175 -13.37 6.49 5.97
CA THR A 175 -11.98 6.85 5.57
C THR A 175 -11.24 7.59 6.70
N ASN A 176 -9.89 7.60 6.64
CA ASN A 176 -9.05 8.52 7.42
C ASN A 176 -8.65 9.79 6.67
N GLU A 177 -9.43 10.15 5.68
CA GLU A 177 -9.23 11.38 4.95
C GLU A 177 -9.30 12.58 5.89
N GLY A 178 -8.20 13.34 5.97
CA GLY A 178 -8.07 14.51 6.86
C GLY A 178 -7.22 14.29 8.12
N SER A 179 -6.87 13.04 8.48
CA SER A 179 -5.92 12.75 9.57
C SER A 179 -4.55 12.31 9.06
N ARG A 180 -4.49 11.56 7.96
CA ARG A 180 -3.25 11.08 7.33
C ARG A 180 -3.32 11.31 5.83
N ASN A 181 -2.29 11.92 5.24
CA ASN A 181 -2.24 12.20 3.80
C ASN A 181 -1.22 11.33 3.07
N GLU A 182 -0.21 10.81 3.78
CA GLU A 182 0.87 10.05 3.17
C GLU A 182 1.02 8.64 3.72
N THR A 183 1.33 7.69 2.84
CA THR A 183 1.71 6.32 3.20
C THR A 183 3.06 5.99 2.59
N CYS A 184 3.99 5.49 3.41
CA CYS A 184 5.20 4.85 2.90
C CYS A 184 4.89 3.41 2.52
N ILE A 185 5.08 3.04 1.25
CA ILE A 185 4.91 1.68 0.74
C ILE A 185 6.30 1.10 0.51
N VAL A 186 6.61 -0.03 1.14
CA VAL A 186 7.92 -0.69 1.06
C VAL A 186 7.72 -2.10 0.53
N ASN A 187 8.25 -2.36 -0.67
CA ASN A 187 8.42 -3.73 -1.15
C ASN A 187 9.75 -4.27 -0.60
N ALA A 188 9.62 -5.15 0.38
CA ALA A 188 10.70 -5.79 1.11
C ALA A 188 11.06 -7.17 0.53
N ALA A 189 10.80 -7.42 -0.76
CA ALA A 189 11.15 -8.69 -1.38
C ALA A 189 12.64 -9.03 -1.20
N ILE A 190 12.89 -10.18 -0.57
CA ILE A 190 14.22 -10.56 -0.07
C ILE A 190 15.11 -11.10 -1.20
N MET A 191 14.55 -11.75 -2.21
CA MET A 191 15.33 -12.33 -3.30
C MET A 191 15.59 -11.31 -4.41
N LYS A 192 16.84 -11.26 -4.89
CA LYS A 192 17.28 -10.43 -6.02
C LYS A 192 17.28 -11.19 -7.34
N SER A 193 17.65 -12.47 -7.33
CA SER A 193 17.69 -13.29 -8.55
C SER A 193 16.36 -14.02 -8.77
N LYS A 194 15.93 -14.11 -10.04
CA LYS A 194 14.77 -14.92 -10.45
C LYS A 194 15.18 -16.36 -10.68
N TYR A 195 14.20 -17.26 -10.64
CA TYR A 195 14.39 -18.62 -11.12
C TYR A 195 14.47 -18.64 -12.66
N PRO A 196 15.35 -19.47 -13.27
CA PRO A 196 16.41 -20.23 -12.62
C PRO A 196 17.55 -19.31 -12.16
N HIS A 197 18.03 -19.49 -10.93
CA HIS A 197 19.04 -18.62 -10.31
C HIS A 197 20.44 -18.82 -10.93
N ILE A 198 20.66 -18.30 -12.14
CA ILE A 198 21.96 -18.36 -12.83
C ILE A 198 22.99 -17.62 -11.96
N GLY A 199 24.05 -18.32 -11.53
CA GLY A 199 25.06 -17.78 -10.62
C GLY A 199 24.69 -17.83 -9.12
N GLY A 200 23.61 -18.53 -8.75
CA GLY A 200 23.20 -18.76 -7.37
C GLY A 200 22.11 -17.80 -6.85
N LYS A 201 21.55 -18.14 -5.68
CA LYS A 201 20.56 -17.30 -5.01
C LYS A 201 21.22 -16.04 -4.50
N GLN A 202 20.73 -14.88 -4.94
CA GLN A 202 21.17 -13.58 -4.46
C GLN A 202 20.04 -12.94 -3.66
N TYR A 203 20.40 -12.24 -2.59
CA TYR A 203 19.45 -11.60 -1.69
C TYR A 203 19.66 -10.08 -1.66
N ASN A 204 18.57 -9.35 -1.52
CA ASN A 204 18.58 -7.93 -1.27
C ASN A 204 18.99 -7.66 0.18
N LYS A 205 19.65 -6.53 0.40
CA LYS A 205 19.90 -6.04 1.75
C LYS A 205 18.56 -5.70 2.43
N PRO A 206 18.45 -5.87 3.76
CA PRO A 206 17.26 -5.43 4.49
C PRO A 206 17.07 -3.92 4.33
N ILE A 207 15.81 -3.49 4.19
CA ILE A 207 15.43 -2.08 4.30
C ILE A 207 15.18 -1.79 5.77
N ILE A 208 15.81 -0.77 6.30
CA ILE A 208 15.56 -0.26 7.65
C ILE A 208 14.62 0.92 7.52
N VAL A 209 13.54 0.94 8.32
CA VAL A 209 12.55 2.02 8.32
C VAL A 209 12.48 2.60 9.72
N ASP A 210 12.87 3.86 9.87
CA ASP A 210 12.67 4.62 11.10
C ASP A 210 11.30 5.29 11.03
N VAL A 211 10.42 5.00 12.00
CA VAL A 211 9.05 5.51 12.04
C VAL A 211 8.69 5.98 13.44
N MET A 212 8.03 7.13 13.53
CA MET A 212 7.43 7.61 14.78
C MET A 212 6.08 6.94 14.97
N LEU A 213 5.95 6.18 16.06
CA LEU A 213 4.71 5.52 16.45
C LEU A 213 3.99 6.35 17.52
N PRO A 214 2.65 6.33 17.57
CA PRO A 214 1.92 7.00 18.63
C PRO A 214 2.31 6.39 19.99
N VAL A 215 2.65 7.27 20.93
CA VAL A 215 2.93 6.91 22.31
C VAL A 215 1.61 6.62 23.01
N TRP A 216 1.60 5.63 23.90
CA TRP A 216 0.42 5.32 24.71
C TRP A 216 0.18 6.47 25.70
N ASP A 217 -1.03 7.04 25.70
CA ASP A 217 -1.45 7.98 26.75
C ASP A 217 -2.34 7.19 27.72
N GLU A 218 -1.94 7.07 28.99
CA GLU A 218 -2.64 6.28 30.04
C GLU A 218 -4.09 6.76 30.28
N ARG A 219 -4.48 7.88 29.70
CA ARG A 219 -5.82 8.48 29.80
C ARG A 219 -6.91 7.79 28.96
N ASP A 220 -6.53 6.88 28.08
CA ASP A 220 -7.47 6.14 27.21
C ASP A 220 -8.15 4.93 27.90
N GLU A 221 -7.79 4.57 29.15
CA GLU A 221 -8.43 3.47 29.89
C GLU A 221 -9.77 3.85 30.56
N CYS A 222 -10.12 5.14 30.63
CA CYS A 222 -11.30 5.62 31.36
C CYS A 222 -12.52 5.95 30.49
N ARG A 223 -12.64 5.38 29.28
CA ARG A 223 -13.82 5.57 28.42
C ARG A 223 -14.40 4.26 27.90
#